data_AF-A0A2P8B3M7-F1
#
_entry.id   AF-A0A2P8B3M7-F1
#
_cell.length_a   1.000
_cell.length_b   1.000
_cell.length_c   1.000
_cell.angle_alpha   90.00
_cell.angle_beta   90.00
_cell.angle_gamma   90.00
#
_symmetry.space_group_name_H-M   'P 1'
#
loop_
_entity.id
_entity.type
_entity.pdbx_description
1 polymer ?
#
loop_
_entity_poly.entity_id
_entity_poly.type
_entity_poly.pdbx_seq_one_letter_code
_entity_poly.pdbx_strand_id
1 'polypeptide(L)'
;MERYSLSDHPAGWRGADGAAGSAAAVADRPRAGGERVGRFRSGVRVSERDRLKPTRILAYGGVELNTSTGMVRLYPEMRAVLLSGQQAEVLAVLIGRAGEPCRREEVAAAMPRGSRPPTIAQVGVIIANIRNKLGTHRVLTGAGGWWLDASDASRPPAWPDAISFGGLYLDLPRRRVWVTGRGSTIRLGWQEYLVLRALIEAQGMPRGRNEIWLSMPAKARPARPSQVGVIVYRLRQRLGREFIVTGGGGWWLAGRTEDTALSANASNAMLLDPATRRVALALPSRIALVPLSPQEAATLRVLIEARGIPLNGRDVFAHTPTIMRPKSPLAVSTVVSRLRRKLGSDHIRTGRRGWWLGTPARVVGPIY
;
A
#
# COMPACT_ATOMS: atom_id res chain seq x y z
N MET A 1 -6.88 64.30 -28.60
CA MET A 1 -7.31 63.98 -29.98
C MET A 1 -7.16 62.47 -30.13
N GLU A 2 -8.18 61.66 -29.81
CA GLU A 2 -9.40 61.41 -30.62
C GLU A 2 -9.02 61.08 -32.09
N ARG A 3 -9.40 59.98 -32.75
CA ARG A 3 -10.69 59.24 -32.81
C ARG A 3 -10.38 57.76 -33.20
N TYR A 4 -11.02 56.71 -32.66
CA TYR A 4 -12.33 56.14 -33.07
C TYR A 4 -12.46 55.98 -34.62
N SER A 5 -12.80 54.83 -35.23
CA SER A 5 -13.91 53.92 -34.92
C SER A 5 -13.97 52.68 -35.84
N LEU A 6 -14.55 51.58 -35.29
CA LEU A 6 -15.48 50.57 -35.87
C LEU A 6 -15.04 49.70 -37.07
N SER A 7 -15.39 48.40 -37.22
CA SER A 7 -16.52 47.56 -36.75
C SER A 7 -16.06 46.09 -36.82
N ASP A 8 -16.46 45.15 -35.95
CA ASP A 8 -17.73 44.43 -36.05
C ASP A 8 -18.19 43.84 -34.68
N HIS A 9 -19.47 44.02 -34.39
CA HIS A 9 -20.28 43.56 -33.25
C HIS A 9 -21.75 43.54 -33.75
N PRO A 10 -22.77 43.06 -33.01
CA PRO A 10 -22.85 42.18 -31.84
C PRO A 10 -24.05 41.18 -31.90
N ALA A 11 -24.27 40.40 -30.85
CA ALA A 11 -25.59 40.14 -30.25
C ALA A 11 -25.35 39.52 -28.86
N GLY A 12 -25.65 40.23 -27.76
CA GLY A 12 -26.90 40.06 -26.99
C GLY A 12 -26.77 38.82 -26.11
N TRP A 13 -26.92 38.86 -24.78
CA TRP A 13 -28.21 38.71 -24.13
C TRP A 13 -28.06 39.09 -22.65
N ARG A 14 -28.82 40.10 -22.21
CA ARG A 14 -29.14 40.38 -20.82
C ARG A 14 -30.60 40.84 -20.79
N GLY A 15 -31.43 40.21 -19.95
CA GLY A 15 -32.64 40.84 -19.40
C GLY A 15 -34.00 40.17 -19.68
N ALA A 16 -34.65 39.80 -18.56
CA ALA A 16 -36.07 39.98 -18.24
C ALA A 16 -37.14 38.95 -18.71
N ASP A 17 -37.69 38.29 -17.67
CA ASP A 17 -39.10 38.28 -17.24
C ASP A 17 -40.18 37.40 -17.88
N GLY A 18 -41.00 36.83 -16.98
CA GLY A 18 -42.33 36.25 -17.23
C GLY A 18 -42.39 34.72 -17.02
N ALA A 19 -42.50 34.17 -15.80
CA ALA A 19 -43.68 34.07 -14.91
C ALA A 19 -44.73 33.00 -15.29
N ALA A 20 -45.25 32.36 -14.21
CA ALA A 20 -46.40 31.45 -14.07
C ALA A 20 -46.09 29.94 -14.19
N GLY A 21 -46.42 29.06 -13.22
CA GLY A 21 -47.14 29.19 -11.95
C GLY A 21 -46.79 27.99 -11.04
N SER A 22 -46.59 28.22 -9.74
CA SER A 22 -47.58 28.01 -8.67
C SER A 22 -48.01 26.55 -8.44
N ALA A 23 -47.54 25.97 -7.33
CA ALA A 23 -48.39 25.55 -6.21
C ALA A 23 -47.62 24.66 -5.21
N ALA A 24 -47.12 25.25 -4.12
CA ALA A 24 -46.99 24.55 -2.85
C ALA A 24 -47.32 25.57 -1.76
N ALA A 25 -48.62 25.59 -1.44
CA ALA A 25 -49.18 26.43 -0.40
C ALA A 25 -48.52 26.14 0.94
N VAL A 26 -47.97 27.20 1.53
CA VAL A 26 -47.74 27.31 2.97
C VAL A 26 -49.11 27.55 3.59
N ALA A 27 -49.62 26.55 4.29
CA ALA A 27 -50.77 26.69 5.18
C ALA A 27 -50.35 26.27 6.59
N ASP A 28 -50.30 27.29 7.44
CA ASP A 28 -50.77 27.30 8.82
C ASP A 28 -50.33 26.21 9.80
N ARG A 29 -49.52 26.65 10.77
CA ARG A 29 -49.45 26.02 12.10
C ARG A 29 -50.44 26.73 13.02
N PRO A 30 -51.33 25.97 13.68
CA PRO A 30 -51.76 26.31 15.02
C PRO A 30 -51.26 25.28 16.03
N ARG A 31 -50.81 25.78 17.18
CA ARG A 31 -50.59 25.01 18.41
C ARG A 31 -51.94 24.67 19.06
N ALA A 32 -52.16 23.40 19.35
CA ALA A 32 -52.95 22.84 20.46
C ALA A 32 -52.53 21.35 20.55
N GLY A 33 -52.07 20.78 21.66
CA GLY A 33 -52.79 20.63 22.92
C GLY A 33 -53.41 19.22 22.95
N GLY A 34 -52.96 18.34 23.86
CA GLY A 34 -53.70 17.14 24.24
C GLY A 34 -52.98 15.79 24.09
N GLU A 35 -52.74 15.15 25.23
CA GLU A 35 -52.35 13.76 25.41
C GLU A 35 -53.29 12.76 24.70
N ARG A 36 -52.78 11.57 24.36
CA ARG A 36 -53.46 10.29 24.66
C ARG A 36 -52.52 9.08 24.48
N VAL A 37 -52.28 8.41 25.60
CA VAL A 37 -51.85 7.02 25.70
C VAL A 37 -52.86 6.12 25.00
N GLY A 38 -52.39 5.15 24.20
CA GLY A 38 -53.27 4.24 23.46
C GLY A 38 -52.59 3.02 22.85
N ARG A 39 -52.33 2.03 23.70
CA ARG A 39 -52.46 0.57 23.48
C ARG A 39 -52.00 -0.07 22.16
N PHE A 40 -51.05 -1.00 22.33
CA PHE A 40 -51.01 -2.35 21.74
C PHE A 40 -52.09 -2.69 20.70
N ARG A 41 -51.66 -2.93 19.46
CA ARG A 41 -52.27 -3.93 18.58
C ARG A 41 -51.28 -5.06 18.36
N SER A 42 -51.66 -6.23 18.85
CA SER A 42 -51.02 -7.51 18.61
C SER A 42 -51.20 -7.95 17.15
N GLY A 43 -50.24 -8.74 16.67
CA GLY A 43 -50.53 -9.83 15.73
C GLY A 43 -50.28 -9.58 14.25
N VAL A 44 -49.00 -9.63 13.85
CA VAL A 44 -48.64 -10.53 12.74
C VAL A 44 -47.57 -11.46 13.31
N ARG A 45 -48.00 -12.68 13.69
CA ARG A 45 -47.06 -13.80 13.88
C ARG A 45 -46.43 -14.05 12.52
N VAL A 46 -45.27 -13.46 12.29
CA VAL A 46 -44.36 -13.97 11.26
C VAL A 46 -43.99 -15.35 11.75
N SER A 47 -44.46 -16.36 11.02
CA SER A 47 -44.17 -17.75 11.27
C SER A 47 -42.65 -17.89 11.47
N GLU A 48 -42.24 -18.34 12.66
CA GLU A 48 -40.85 -18.69 12.98
C GLU A 48 -40.32 -19.80 12.04
N ARG A 49 -41.22 -20.46 11.28
CA ARG A 49 -40.92 -21.47 10.29
C ARG A 49 -40.54 -20.91 8.91
N ASP A 50 -40.77 -19.63 8.61
CA ASP A 50 -40.36 -19.00 7.33
C ASP A 50 -38.96 -18.36 7.36
N ARG A 51 -38.27 -18.39 8.52
CA ARG A 51 -36.91 -17.82 8.67
C ARG A 51 -35.78 -18.81 8.47
N LEU A 52 -36.06 -20.09 8.26
CA LEU A 52 -35.04 -21.11 7.97
C LEU A 52 -34.78 -21.19 6.46
N LYS A 53 -34.38 -20.09 5.83
CA LYS A 53 -33.49 -20.22 4.67
C LYS A 53 -32.16 -20.72 5.23
N PRO A 54 -31.60 -21.84 4.74
CA PRO A 54 -30.34 -22.35 5.24
C PRO A 54 -29.29 -21.23 5.14
N THR A 55 -28.64 -20.92 6.26
CA THR A 55 -27.52 -19.97 6.31
C THR A 55 -26.46 -20.44 5.33
N ARG A 56 -26.41 -19.81 4.16
CA ARG A 56 -25.43 -20.15 3.14
C ARG A 56 -24.26 -19.20 3.30
N ILE A 57 -23.18 -19.71 3.88
CA ILE A 57 -21.89 -19.02 3.84
C ILE A 57 -21.32 -19.25 2.44
N LEU A 58 -21.17 -18.17 1.69
CA LEU A 58 -20.60 -18.18 0.34
C LEU A 58 -19.20 -17.57 0.43
N ALA A 59 -18.20 -18.24 -0.13
CA ALA A 59 -16.82 -17.78 -0.08
C ALA A 59 -16.13 -17.84 -1.44
N TYR A 60 -15.45 -16.76 -1.82
CA TYR A 60 -14.58 -16.70 -2.99
C TYR A 60 -13.59 -15.53 -2.92
N GLY A 61 -12.34 -15.73 -3.32
CA GLY A 61 -11.36 -14.63 -3.44
C GLY A 61 -11.13 -13.83 -2.16
N GLY A 62 -11.12 -14.50 -0.99
CA GLY A 62 -11.01 -13.85 0.32
C GLY A 62 -12.24 -13.02 0.72
N VAL A 63 -13.40 -13.24 0.09
CA VAL A 63 -14.69 -12.66 0.48
C VAL A 63 -15.59 -13.77 0.99
N GLU A 64 -16.01 -13.69 2.24
CA GLU A 64 -16.98 -14.60 2.85
C GLU A 64 -18.28 -13.84 3.14
N LEU A 65 -19.36 -14.19 2.47
CA LEU A 65 -20.69 -13.62 2.63
C LEU A 65 -21.58 -14.57 3.43
N ASN A 66 -22.13 -14.08 4.52
CA ASN A 66 -23.26 -14.69 5.19
C ASN A 66 -24.56 -14.13 4.58
N THR A 67 -25.26 -14.92 3.78
CA THR A 67 -26.45 -14.48 3.04
C THR A 67 -27.67 -14.20 3.92
N SER A 68 -27.74 -14.75 5.14
CA SER A 68 -28.87 -14.49 6.04
C SER A 68 -28.76 -13.16 6.79
N THR A 69 -27.53 -12.67 6.98
CA THR A 69 -27.25 -11.40 7.69
C THR A 69 -26.78 -10.29 6.78
N GLY A 70 -26.36 -10.60 5.55
CA GLY A 70 -25.69 -9.64 4.65
C GLY A 70 -24.29 -9.24 5.13
N MET A 71 -23.76 -9.93 6.14
CA MET A 71 -22.42 -9.68 6.68
C MET A 71 -21.37 -10.27 5.75
N VAL A 72 -20.38 -9.45 5.37
CA VAL A 72 -19.24 -9.86 4.57
C VAL A 72 -17.97 -9.77 5.41
N ARG A 73 -17.25 -10.87 5.52
CA ARG A 73 -15.88 -10.90 6.05
C ARG A 73 -14.89 -10.87 4.90
N LEU A 74 -13.93 -9.96 5.01
CA LEU A 74 -12.88 -9.77 4.03
C LEU A 74 -11.56 -10.26 4.62
N TYR A 75 -10.97 -11.22 3.92
CA TYR A 75 -9.68 -11.80 4.22
C TYR A 75 -8.64 -11.28 3.23
N PRO A 76 -7.40 -11.06 3.72
CA PRO A 76 -6.89 -11.31 5.08
C PRO A 76 -7.05 -10.11 6.03
N GLU A 77 -7.72 -9.03 5.62
CA GLU A 77 -7.81 -7.80 6.41
C GLU A 77 -8.62 -7.98 7.71
N MET A 78 -9.28 -9.13 7.89
CA MET A 78 -10.18 -9.43 9.01
C MET A 78 -11.24 -8.34 9.20
N ARG A 79 -11.65 -7.70 8.09
CA ARG A 79 -12.61 -6.59 8.08
C ARG A 79 -14.01 -7.12 7.82
N ALA A 80 -14.96 -6.68 8.64
CA ALA A 80 -16.38 -6.96 8.44
C ALA A 80 -17.09 -5.77 7.77
N VAL A 81 -17.99 -6.06 6.83
CA VAL A 81 -18.78 -5.06 6.11
C VAL A 81 -20.21 -5.54 5.98
N LEU A 82 -21.16 -4.65 6.31
CA LEU A 82 -22.59 -4.95 6.15
C LEU A 82 -23.09 -4.49 4.77
N LEU A 83 -23.71 -5.41 4.04
CA LEU A 83 -24.38 -5.17 2.78
C LEU A 83 -25.90 -5.09 2.97
N SER A 84 -26.57 -4.28 2.16
CA SER A 84 -28.04 -4.35 2.08
C SER A 84 -28.48 -5.65 1.41
N GLY A 85 -29.74 -6.05 1.55
CA GLY A 85 -30.24 -7.30 0.97
C GLY A 85 -29.94 -7.45 -0.53
N GLN A 86 -30.21 -6.41 -1.33
CA GLN A 86 -29.89 -6.43 -2.77
C GLN A 86 -28.38 -6.46 -3.05
N GLN A 87 -27.56 -5.81 -2.23
CA GLN A 87 -26.10 -5.86 -2.37
C GLN A 87 -25.55 -7.26 -2.04
N ALA A 88 -26.07 -7.90 -1.00
CA ALA A 88 -25.70 -9.26 -0.62
C ALA A 88 -26.09 -10.27 -1.73
N GLU A 89 -27.27 -10.14 -2.32
CA GLU A 89 -27.72 -11.01 -3.41
C GLU A 89 -26.88 -10.83 -4.69
N VAL A 90 -26.57 -9.59 -5.08
CA VAL A 90 -25.64 -9.34 -6.20
C VAL A 90 -24.26 -9.92 -5.92
N LEU A 91 -23.74 -9.74 -4.70
CA LEU A 91 -22.46 -10.33 -4.32
C LEU A 91 -22.51 -11.87 -4.32
N ALA A 92 -23.61 -12.47 -3.86
CA ALA A 92 -23.82 -13.91 -3.87
C ALA A 92 -23.76 -14.48 -5.30
N VAL A 93 -24.36 -13.78 -6.27
CA VAL A 93 -24.26 -14.14 -7.69
C VAL A 93 -22.81 -14.08 -8.17
N LEU A 94 -22.07 -13.01 -7.84
CA LEU A 94 -20.67 -12.88 -8.24
C LEU A 94 -19.76 -13.94 -7.58
N ILE A 95 -20.03 -14.32 -6.33
CA ILE A 95 -19.33 -15.43 -5.64
C ILE A 95 -19.64 -16.76 -6.34
N GLY A 96 -20.91 -17.03 -6.65
CA GLY A 96 -21.33 -18.25 -7.34
C GLY A 96 -20.74 -18.42 -8.74
N ARG A 97 -20.29 -17.31 -9.35
CA ARG A 97 -19.66 -17.27 -10.67
C ARG A 97 -18.14 -17.38 -10.63
N ALA A 98 -17.55 -17.50 -9.44
CA ALA A 98 -16.15 -17.87 -9.23
C ALA A 98 -15.16 -17.17 -10.18
N GLY A 99 -15.26 -15.83 -10.28
CA GLY A 99 -14.33 -15.01 -11.07
C GLY A 99 -14.64 -14.90 -12.57
N GLU A 100 -15.71 -15.51 -13.05
CA GLU A 100 -16.19 -15.28 -14.42
C GLU A 100 -16.85 -13.89 -14.57
N PRO A 101 -16.54 -13.13 -15.64
CA PRO A 101 -17.21 -11.87 -15.93
C PRO A 101 -18.71 -12.05 -16.12
N CYS A 102 -19.50 -11.29 -15.35
CA CYS A 102 -20.95 -11.30 -15.42
C CYS A 102 -21.48 -9.97 -15.96
N ARG A 103 -22.35 -10.03 -16.97
CA ARG A 103 -23.08 -8.88 -17.51
C ARG A 103 -24.24 -8.47 -16.60
N ARG A 104 -24.79 -7.27 -16.79
CA ARG A 104 -25.88 -6.76 -15.94
C ARG A 104 -27.11 -7.65 -16.01
N GLU A 105 -27.39 -8.14 -17.21
CA GLU A 105 -28.53 -8.99 -17.56
C GLU A 105 -28.40 -10.36 -16.89
N GLU A 106 -27.19 -10.94 -16.91
CA GLU A 106 -26.87 -12.22 -16.28
C GLU A 106 -26.97 -12.14 -14.76
N VAL A 107 -26.49 -11.04 -14.17
CA VAL A 107 -26.62 -10.79 -12.73
C VAL A 107 -28.10 -10.67 -12.35
N ALA A 108 -28.87 -9.85 -13.06
CA ALA A 108 -30.30 -9.69 -12.80
C ALA A 108 -31.09 -11.01 -12.96
N ALA A 109 -30.75 -11.82 -13.97
CA ALA A 109 -31.37 -13.11 -14.21
C ALA A 109 -31.06 -14.13 -13.10
N ALA A 110 -29.84 -14.12 -12.57
CA ALA A 110 -29.40 -15.01 -11.51
C ALA A 110 -29.91 -14.59 -10.11
N MET A 111 -30.32 -13.34 -9.92
CA MET A 111 -30.89 -12.87 -8.65
C MET A 111 -32.28 -13.48 -8.38
N PRO A 112 -32.62 -13.77 -7.10
CA PRO A 112 -33.95 -14.21 -6.71
C PRO A 112 -35.03 -13.20 -7.13
N ARG A 113 -36.17 -13.68 -7.63
CA ARG A 113 -37.23 -12.81 -8.19
C ARG A 113 -37.67 -11.69 -7.24
N GLY A 114 -37.80 -11.97 -5.95
CA GLY A 114 -38.23 -11.00 -4.93
C GLY A 114 -37.18 -9.94 -4.55
N SER A 115 -35.93 -10.08 -4.99
CA SER A 115 -34.84 -9.15 -4.68
C SER A 115 -34.22 -8.48 -5.91
N ARG A 116 -34.73 -8.78 -7.11
CA ARG A 116 -34.27 -8.16 -8.36
C ARG A 116 -34.47 -6.64 -8.31
N PRO A 117 -33.48 -5.84 -8.74
CA PRO A 117 -33.66 -4.42 -8.86
C PRO A 117 -34.73 -4.10 -9.93
N PRO A 118 -35.55 -3.05 -9.73
CA PRO A 118 -36.61 -2.70 -10.67
C PRO A 118 -36.12 -2.34 -12.08
N THR A 119 -34.84 -1.95 -12.23
CA THR A 119 -34.23 -1.74 -13.55
C THR A 119 -32.87 -2.42 -13.68
N ILE A 120 -32.54 -2.90 -14.89
CA ILE A 120 -31.24 -3.52 -15.19
C ILE A 120 -30.08 -2.54 -14.96
N ALA A 121 -30.31 -1.25 -15.20
CA ALA A 121 -29.31 -0.20 -14.95
C ALA A 121 -28.87 -0.11 -13.47
N GLN A 122 -29.79 -0.36 -12.52
CA GLN A 122 -29.49 -0.34 -11.09
C GLN A 122 -28.52 -1.43 -10.65
N VAL A 123 -28.39 -2.53 -11.41
CA VAL A 123 -27.36 -3.56 -11.15
C VAL A 123 -25.97 -2.91 -11.17
N GLY A 124 -25.70 -2.03 -12.13
CA GLY A 124 -24.43 -1.31 -12.21
C GLY A 124 -24.18 -0.42 -10.99
N VAL A 125 -25.21 0.25 -10.49
CA VAL A 125 -25.13 1.11 -9.28
C VAL A 125 -24.90 0.27 -8.04
N ILE A 126 -25.59 -0.87 -7.89
CA ILE A 126 -25.41 -1.80 -6.77
C ILE A 126 -23.98 -2.33 -6.77
N ILE A 127 -23.45 -2.76 -7.92
CA ILE A 127 -22.08 -3.25 -8.04
C ILE A 127 -21.07 -2.13 -7.74
N ALA A 128 -21.31 -0.89 -8.17
CA ALA A 128 -20.45 0.25 -7.80
C ALA A 128 -20.44 0.49 -6.27
N ASN A 129 -21.59 0.35 -5.61
CA ASN A 129 -21.66 0.46 -4.15
C ASN A 129 -20.97 -0.69 -3.43
N ILE A 130 -21.11 -1.92 -3.94
CA ILE A 130 -20.34 -3.08 -3.44
C ILE A 130 -18.85 -2.81 -3.61
N ARG A 131 -18.41 -2.31 -4.77
CA ARG A 131 -17.01 -1.91 -5.02
C ARG A 131 -16.50 -0.87 -4.05
N ASN A 132 -17.30 0.14 -3.72
CA ASN A 132 -16.93 1.15 -2.73
C ASN A 132 -16.78 0.55 -1.32
N LYS A 133 -17.65 -0.40 -0.96
CA LYS A 133 -17.66 -1.05 0.35
C LYS A 133 -16.52 -2.07 0.52
N LEU A 134 -16.34 -2.96 -0.46
CA LEU A 134 -15.39 -4.07 -0.44
C LEU A 134 -13.99 -3.65 -0.93
N GLY A 135 -13.92 -2.65 -1.79
CA GLY A 135 -12.71 -2.21 -2.47
C GLY A 135 -12.78 -2.46 -3.97
N THR A 136 -12.38 -1.45 -4.77
CA THR A 136 -12.43 -1.48 -6.24
C THR A 136 -11.56 -2.54 -6.89
N HIS A 137 -10.62 -3.11 -6.14
CA HIS A 137 -9.72 -4.18 -6.55
C HIS A 137 -10.36 -5.58 -6.40
N ARG A 138 -11.34 -5.76 -5.52
CA ARG A 138 -11.98 -7.07 -5.29
C ARG A 138 -13.05 -7.39 -6.31
N VAL A 139 -13.69 -6.35 -6.86
CA VAL A 139 -14.62 -6.51 -7.97
C VAL A 139 -14.04 -5.79 -9.18
N LEU A 140 -13.60 -6.57 -10.16
CA LEU A 140 -12.98 -6.09 -11.38
C LEU A 140 -14.03 -5.74 -12.44
N THR A 141 -13.61 -4.99 -13.45
CA THR A 141 -14.47 -4.49 -14.53
C THR A 141 -13.78 -4.63 -15.87
N GLY A 142 -14.50 -5.08 -16.89
CA GLY A 142 -14.00 -5.18 -18.26
C GLY A 142 -15.14 -5.30 -19.28
N ALA A 143 -14.77 -5.57 -20.54
CA ALA A 143 -15.73 -5.70 -21.65
C ALA A 143 -16.81 -6.79 -21.42
N GLY A 144 -16.52 -7.79 -20.58
CA GLY A 144 -17.45 -8.84 -20.18
C GLY A 144 -18.32 -8.55 -18.95
N GLY A 145 -18.20 -7.37 -18.32
CA GLY A 145 -18.94 -7.01 -17.11
C GLY A 145 -18.08 -7.02 -15.85
N TRP A 146 -18.58 -7.61 -14.76
CA TRP A 146 -17.95 -7.60 -13.43
C TRP A 146 -17.68 -9.00 -12.92
N TRP A 147 -16.57 -9.18 -12.20
CA TRP A 147 -16.25 -10.44 -11.53
C TRP A 147 -15.47 -10.19 -10.24
N LEU A 148 -15.48 -11.17 -9.34
CA LEU A 148 -14.64 -11.14 -8.16
C LEU A 148 -13.21 -11.56 -8.52
N ASP A 149 -12.24 -10.84 -7.98
CA ASP A 149 -10.84 -11.23 -8.10
C ASP A 149 -10.59 -12.47 -7.24
N ALA A 150 -10.12 -13.55 -7.88
CA ALA A 150 -9.74 -14.80 -7.24
C ALA A 150 -8.39 -14.70 -6.52
N SER A 151 -7.62 -13.65 -6.84
CA SER A 151 -6.22 -13.53 -6.46
C SER A 151 -6.08 -13.72 -4.96
N ASP A 152 -5.46 -14.85 -4.62
CA ASP A 152 -5.21 -15.26 -3.25
C ASP A 152 -4.36 -14.16 -2.60
N ALA A 153 -5.00 -13.35 -1.76
CA ALA A 153 -4.40 -12.18 -1.11
C ALA A 153 -3.21 -12.52 -0.21
N SER A 154 -2.93 -13.81 -0.06
CA SER A 154 -1.80 -14.42 0.62
C SER A 154 -0.51 -14.45 -0.22
N ARG A 155 -0.59 -14.35 -1.56
CA ARG A 155 0.60 -14.44 -2.44
C ARG A 155 0.71 -13.28 -3.43
N PRO A 156 1.92 -12.75 -3.65
CA PRO A 156 2.15 -11.74 -4.67
C PRO A 156 1.86 -12.32 -6.07
N PRO A 157 1.33 -11.51 -7.00
CA PRO A 157 1.23 -11.93 -8.40
C PRO A 157 2.61 -12.30 -8.96
N ALA A 158 2.68 -13.34 -9.80
CA ALA A 158 3.89 -13.73 -10.50
C ALA A 158 4.24 -12.69 -11.58
N TRP A 159 4.90 -11.61 -11.16
CA TRP A 159 5.37 -10.54 -12.04
C TRP A 159 6.84 -10.79 -12.40
N PRO A 160 7.16 -11.06 -13.67
CA PRO A 160 8.51 -11.45 -14.09
C PRO A 160 9.56 -10.36 -13.82
N ASP A 161 9.15 -9.09 -13.92
CA ASP A 161 10.02 -7.92 -13.69
C ASP A 161 9.70 -7.20 -12.37
N ALA A 162 9.37 -7.94 -11.31
CA ALA A 162 9.11 -7.35 -10.00
C ALA A 162 10.36 -7.24 -9.13
N ILE A 163 10.46 -6.12 -8.41
CA ILE A 163 11.38 -5.98 -7.27
C ILE A 163 10.57 -6.02 -5.98
N SER A 164 11.15 -6.57 -4.92
CA SER A 164 10.46 -6.68 -3.63
C SER A 164 11.35 -6.33 -2.44
N PHE A 165 10.70 -5.83 -1.39
CA PHE A 165 11.30 -5.65 -0.07
C PHE A 165 10.21 -5.48 1.01
N GLY A 166 10.35 -6.19 2.13
CA GLY A 166 9.53 -5.97 3.33
C GLY A 166 8.03 -6.16 3.10
N GLY A 167 7.64 -7.19 2.34
CA GLY A 167 6.24 -7.42 1.95
C GLY A 167 5.68 -6.45 0.90
N LEU A 168 6.52 -5.62 0.26
CA LEU A 168 6.14 -4.81 -0.90
C LEU A 168 6.72 -5.44 -2.17
N TYR A 169 5.89 -5.57 -3.20
CA TYR A 169 6.26 -6.14 -4.50
C TYR A 169 5.88 -5.13 -5.57
N LEU A 170 6.83 -4.68 -6.37
CA LEU A 170 6.65 -3.62 -7.36
C LEU A 170 6.88 -4.16 -8.78
N ASP A 171 5.80 -4.20 -9.58
CA ASP A 171 5.80 -4.45 -11.03
C ASP A 171 6.45 -3.26 -11.75
N LEU A 172 7.67 -3.45 -12.28
CA LEU A 172 8.40 -2.37 -12.94
C LEU A 172 7.69 -1.87 -14.22
N PRO A 173 7.25 -2.73 -15.17
CA PRO A 173 6.51 -2.30 -16.36
C PRO A 173 5.19 -1.59 -16.05
N ARG A 174 4.38 -2.13 -15.13
CA ARG A 174 3.00 -1.66 -14.93
C ARG A 174 2.86 -0.61 -13.84
N ARG A 175 3.92 -0.31 -13.10
CA ARG A 175 3.94 0.62 -11.95
C ARG A 175 2.88 0.26 -10.92
N ARG A 176 2.71 -1.03 -10.67
CA ARG A 176 1.76 -1.56 -9.69
C ARG A 176 2.53 -2.11 -8.50
N VAL A 177 2.10 -1.77 -7.31
CA VAL A 177 2.63 -2.34 -6.08
C VAL A 177 1.61 -3.26 -5.44
N TRP A 178 2.01 -4.47 -5.09
CA TRP A 178 1.28 -5.37 -4.22
C TRP A 178 1.88 -5.30 -2.81
N VAL A 179 1.01 -5.32 -1.80
CA VAL A 179 1.40 -5.24 -0.39
C VAL A 179 0.91 -6.51 0.31
N THR A 180 1.81 -7.24 0.95
CA THR A 180 1.50 -8.46 1.70
C THR A 180 0.41 -8.18 2.73
N GLY A 181 -0.65 -8.98 2.70
CA GLY A 181 -1.80 -8.81 3.61
C GLY A 181 -2.81 -7.74 3.20
N ARG A 182 -2.61 -7.03 2.10
CA ARG A 182 -3.57 -6.03 1.58
C ARG A 182 -4.38 -6.53 0.39
N GLY A 183 -4.09 -7.74 -0.10
CA GLY A 183 -4.85 -8.45 -1.13
C GLY A 183 -5.10 -7.71 -2.44
N SER A 184 -4.37 -6.62 -2.70
CA SER A 184 -4.69 -5.68 -3.76
C SER A 184 -3.47 -5.00 -4.31
N THR A 185 -3.53 -4.73 -5.61
CA THR A 185 -2.47 -3.99 -6.31
C THR A 185 -2.84 -2.52 -6.42
N ILE A 186 -1.90 -1.66 -6.09
CA ILE A 186 -2.05 -0.21 -6.10
C ILE A 186 -1.29 0.32 -7.32
N ARG A 187 -1.99 0.98 -8.24
CA ARG A 187 -1.35 1.65 -9.38
C ARG A 187 -0.73 2.97 -8.93
N LEU A 188 0.58 3.11 -9.11
CA LEU A 188 1.34 4.30 -8.71
C LEU A 188 1.42 5.32 -9.86
N GLY A 189 1.45 6.60 -9.49
CA GLY A 189 1.90 7.64 -10.41
C GLY A 189 3.39 7.49 -10.72
N TRP A 190 3.89 8.17 -11.76
CA TRP A 190 5.31 8.09 -12.15
C TRP A 190 6.27 8.44 -11.02
N GLN A 191 6.03 9.55 -10.31
CA GLN A 191 6.89 9.99 -9.22
C GLN A 191 6.80 9.10 -7.98
N GLU A 192 5.60 8.62 -7.64
CA GLU A 192 5.38 7.65 -6.56
C GLU A 192 6.10 6.34 -6.83
N TYR A 193 6.00 5.84 -8.07
CA TYR A 193 6.73 4.67 -8.55
C TYR A 193 8.24 4.84 -8.38
N LEU A 194 8.80 5.96 -8.83
CA LEU A 194 10.25 6.20 -8.76
C LEU A 194 10.76 6.34 -7.33
N VAL A 195 10.03 7.04 -6.46
CA VAL A 195 10.37 7.12 -5.03
C VAL A 195 10.32 5.73 -4.40
N LEU A 196 9.24 4.97 -4.64
CA LEU A 196 9.10 3.64 -4.04
C LEU A 196 10.19 2.68 -4.55
N ARG A 197 10.48 2.71 -5.86
CA ARG A 197 11.56 1.93 -6.47
C ARG A 197 12.89 2.25 -5.79
N ALA A 198 13.24 3.52 -5.63
CA ALA A 198 14.49 3.94 -4.98
C ALA A 198 14.58 3.46 -3.52
N LEU A 199 13.45 3.36 -2.82
CA LEU A 199 13.38 2.85 -1.44
C LEU A 199 13.45 1.30 -1.39
N ILE A 200 12.84 0.58 -2.34
CA ILE A 200 12.96 -0.88 -2.46
C ILE A 200 14.39 -1.27 -2.82
N GLU A 201 15.00 -0.58 -3.79
CA GLU A 201 16.41 -0.79 -4.17
C GLU A 201 17.39 -0.45 -3.05
N ALA A 202 16.99 0.41 -2.10
CA ALA A 202 17.78 0.69 -0.90
C ALA A 202 17.76 -0.44 0.15
N GLN A 203 16.88 -1.44 -0.01
CA GLN A 203 16.84 -2.67 0.80
C GLN A 203 16.84 -2.39 2.32
N GLY A 204 16.02 -1.44 2.75
CA GLY A 204 15.86 -1.07 4.15
C GLY A 204 16.87 -0.04 4.67
N MET A 205 17.81 0.42 3.85
CA MET A 205 18.70 1.55 4.19
C MET A 205 17.96 2.89 4.05
N PRO A 206 18.18 3.86 4.96
CA PRO A 206 17.63 5.21 4.84
C PRO A 206 18.21 5.92 3.62
N ARG A 207 17.32 6.49 2.81
CA ARG A 207 17.67 7.36 1.69
C ARG A 207 17.29 8.80 1.99
N GLY A 208 18.29 9.66 1.85
CA GLY A 208 18.11 11.10 1.99
C GLY A 208 17.30 11.67 0.84
N ARG A 209 16.65 12.80 1.10
CA ARG A 209 15.85 13.54 0.10
C ARG A 209 16.57 13.76 -1.23
N ASN A 210 17.81 14.25 -1.18
CA ASN A 210 18.59 14.56 -2.38
C ASN A 210 19.02 13.29 -3.11
N GLU A 211 19.28 12.20 -2.38
CA GLU A 211 19.68 10.91 -2.97
C GLU A 211 18.52 10.29 -3.76
N ILE A 212 17.32 10.31 -3.17
CA ILE A 212 16.10 9.86 -3.86
C ILE A 212 15.83 10.74 -5.08
N TRP A 213 16.01 12.05 -4.98
CA TRP A 213 15.80 12.96 -6.11
C TRP A 213 16.79 12.70 -7.25
N LEU A 214 18.07 12.51 -6.93
CA LEU A 214 19.13 12.27 -7.91
C LEU A 214 19.03 10.89 -8.57
N SER A 215 18.50 9.87 -7.89
CA SER A 215 18.34 8.54 -8.48
C SER A 215 17.24 8.47 -9.54
N MET A 216 16.34 9.46 -9.60
CA MET A 216 15.28 9.50 -10.61
C MET A 216 15.80 9.97 -11.97
N PRO A 217 15.20 9.52 -13.09
CA PRO A 217 15.46 10.10 -14.41
C PRO A 217 15.11 11.58 -14.46
N ALA A 218 15.97 12.41 -15.05
CA ALA A 218 15.81 13.87 -15.07
C ALA A 218 14.44 14.34 -15.58
N LYS A 219 13.90 13.68 -16.62
CA LYS A 219 12.58 13.99 -17.21
C LYS A 219 11.39 13.72 -16.29
N ALA A 220 11.56 12.90 -15.25
CA ALA A 220 10.50 12.48 -14.34
C ALA A 220 10.72 12.97 -12.90
N ARG A 221 11.83 13.69 -12.63
CA ARG A 221 12.13 14.29 -11.33
C ARG A 221 11.05 15.31 -10.96
N PRO A 222 10.63 15.37 -9.69
CA PRO A 222 9.90 16.53 -9.23
C PRO A 222 10.79 17.77 -9.32
N ALA A 223 10.18 18.96 -9.49
CA ALA A 223 10.93 20.19 -9.77
C ALA A 223 11.95 20.56 -8.68
N ARG A 224 11.70 20.13 -7.44
CA ARG A 224 12.58 20.39 -6.30
C ARG A 224 12.76 19.12 -5.45
N PRO A 225 13.95 18.91 -4.84
CA PRO A 225 14.15 17.81 -3.90
C PRO A 225 13.16 17.80 -2.73
N SER A 226 12.71 18.98 -2.27
CA SER A 226 11.70 19.11 -1.19
C SER A 226 10.39 18.38 -1.48
N GLN A 227 9.99 18.25 -2.74
CA GLN A 227 8.76 17.57 -3.15
C GLN A 227 8.82 16.05 -2.94
N VAL A 228 10.01 15.46 -2.77
CA VAL A 228 10.16 14.04 -2.40
C VAL A 228 9.43 13.75 -1.09
N GLY A 229 9.47 14.66 -0.11
CA GLY A 229 8.76 14.47 1.16
C GLY A 229 7.24 14.41 1.00
N VAL A 230 6.67 15.18 0.07
CA VAL A 230 5.23 15.15 -0.24
C VAL A 230 4.87 13.82 -0.91
N ILE A 231 5.71 13.33 -1.82
CA ILE A 231 5.49 12.04 -2.49
C ILE A 231 5.58 10.89 -1.48
N VAL A 232 6.56 10.92 -0.56
CA VAL A 232 6.66 9.94 0.54
C VAL A 232 5.43 9.99 1.44
N TYR A 233 4.93 11.18 1.76
CA TYR A 233 3.69 11.33 2.54
C TYR A 233 2.50 10.68 1.82
N ARG A 234 2.33 10.91 0.51
CA ARG A 234 1.28 10.25 -0.29
C ARG A 234 1.46 8.73 -0.32
N LEU A 235 2.68 8.24 -0.53
CA LEU A 235 2.98 6.81 -0.49
C LEU A 235 2.61 6.20 0.87
N ARG A 236 2.87 6.86 1.99
CA ARG A 236 2.43 6.38 3.32
C ARG A 236 0.92 6.29 3.45
N GLN A 237 0.19 7.28 2.96
CA GLN A 237 -1.28 7.24 2.95
C GLN A 237 -1.80 6.10 2.07
N ARG A 238 -1.10 5.81 0.97
CA ARG A 238 -1.50 4.78 0.02
C ARG A 238 -1.07 3.38 0.43
N LEU A 239 0.09 3.18 1.05
CA LEU A 239 0.67 1.87 1.37
C LEU A 239 0.43 1.45 2.83
N GLY A 240 0.42 2.42 3.75
CA GLY A 240 0.50 2.21 5.19
C GLY A 240 1.68 3.00 5.77
N ARG A 241 1.52 3.58 6.96
CA ARG A 241 2.56 4.39 7.61
C ARG A 241 3.71 3.52 8.14
N GLU A 242 3.39 2.30 8.50
CA GLU A 242 4.28 1.26 9.01
C GLU A 242 5.33 0.81 7.99
N PHE A 243 5.04 0.92 6.69
CA PHE A 243 5.95 0.46 5.64
C PHE A 243 7.08 1.44 5.34
N ILE A 244 6.90 2.74 5.58
CA ILE A 244 7.93 3.75 5.30
C ILE A 244 8.25 4.49 6.60
N VAL A 245 9.44 4.28 7.14
CA VAL A 245 9.87 4.87 8.42
C VAL A 245 10.73 6.12 8.18
N THR A 246 10.65 7.10 9.09
CA THR A 246 11.50 8.31 9.07
C THR A 246 12.60 8.20 10.12
N GLY A 247 13.81 8.67 9.82
CA GLY A 247 14.96 8.64 10.73
C GLY A 247 16.28 8.60 9.98
N GLY A 248 17.42 8.64 10.69
CA GLY A 248 18.75 8.56 10.05
C GLY A 248 19.07 9.62 8.98
N GLY A 249 18.28 10.71 8.89
CA GLY A 249 18.43 11.73 7.84
C GLY A 249 17.61 11.49 6.57
N GLY A 250 16.72 10.49 6.55
CA GLY A 250 15.91 10.15 5.38
C GLY A 250 14.72 9.23 5.66
N TRP A 251 14.37 8.43 4.66
CA TRP A 251 13.28 7.44 4.72
C TRP A 251 13.79 6.06 4.32
N TRP A 252 13.29 5.01 4.93
CA TRP A 252 13.53 3.62 4.53
C TRP A 252 12.25 2.79 4.61
N LEU A 253 12.28 1.62 3.99
CA LEU A 253 11.21 0.64 4.12
C LEU A 253 11.40 -0.21 5.37
N ALA A 254 10.32 -0.42 6.13
CA ALA A 254 10.31 -1.40 7.19
C ALA A 254 10.36 -2.80 6.58
N GLY A 255 11.44 -3.54 6.82
CA GLY A 255 11.52 -4.95 6.44
C GLY A 255 10.86 -5.84 7.48
N ARG A 256 9.94 -6.72 7.07
CA ARG A 256 9.69 -7.96 7.83
C ARG A 256 10.95 -8.83 7.74
N THR A 257 11.37 -9.37 8.88
CA THR A 257 12.66 -10.04 9.12
C THR A 257 12.94 -11.23 8.18
N GLU A 258 11.90 -11.78 7.57
CA GLU A 258 11.94 -13.03 6.79
C GLU A 258 12.24 -12.82 5.29
N ASP A 259 11.95 -11.65 4.70
CA ASP A 259 12.17 -11.39 3.26
C ASP A 259 13.65 -11.10 2.91
N THR A 260 14.51 -10.92 3.91
CA THR A 260 15.94 -10.64 3.71
C THR A 260 16.72 -11.83 3.14
N ALA A 261 16.12 -13.02 3.07
CA ALA A 261 16.76 -14.24 2.61
C ALA A 261 16.81 -14.39 1.07
N LEU A 262 15.93 -13.72 0.30
CA LEU A 262 15.63 -14.16 -1.08
C LEU A 262 15.70 -13.09 -2.20
N SER A 263 16.27 -11.89 -1.98
CA SER A 263 16.50 -10.99 -3.13
C SER A 263 17.71 -11.45 -3.95
N ALA A 264 17.44 -12.24 -4.98
CA ALA A 264 18.40 -12.87 -5.90
C ALA A 264 19.20 -11.89 -6.79
N ASN A 265 18.98 -10.57 -6.71
CA ASN A 265 19.57 -9.57 -7.61
C ASN A 265 20.41 -8.49 -6.91
N ALA A 266 20.95 -8.75 -5.73
CA ALA A 266 21.76 -7.77 -5.00
C ALA A 266 23.20 -7.68 -5.56
N SER A 267 23.35 -7.35 -6.84
CA SER A 267 24.65 -7.22 -7.55
C SER A 267 25.56 -6.11 -6.99
N ASN A 268 25.10 -5.36 -5.98
CA ASN A 268 25.80 -4.27 -5.31
C ASN A 268 25.76 -4.39 -3.76
N ALA A 269 25.37 -5.54 -3.21
CA ALA A 269 25.33 -5.71 -1.76
C ALA A 269 26.67 -6.22 -1.18
N MET A 270 27.03 -5.67 -0.02
CA MET A 270 28.14 -6.16 0.78
C MET A 270 27.70 -7.41 1.56
N LEU A 271 28.46 -8.50 1.43
CA LEU A 271 28.15 -9.76 2.09
C LEU A 271 29.20 -10.04 3.16
N LEU A 272 28.81 -10.02 4.43
CA LEU A 272 29.68 -10.44 5.53
C LEU A 272 29.45 -11.92 5.83
N ASP A 273 30.48 -12.75 5.65
CA ASP A 273 30.50 -14.11 6.19
C ASP A 273 31.11 -14.07 7.62
N PRO A 274 30.31 -14.34 8.66
CA PRO A 274 30.76 -14.29 10.04
C PRO A 274 31.70 -15.46 10.40
N ALA A 275 31.61 -16.59 9.70
CA ALA A 275 32.45 -17.76 9.95
C ALA A 275 33.86 -17.55 9.39
N THR A 276 33.97 -17.10 8.14
CA THR A 276 35.27 -16.84 7.51
C THR A 276 35.82 -15.43 7.78
N ARG A 277 35.00 -14.54 8.35
CA ARG A 277 35.31 -13.11 8.60
C ARG A 277 35.72 -12.38 7.32
N ARG A 278 35.14 -12.79 6.19
CA ARG A 278 35.38 -12.18 4.89
C ARG A 278 34.17 -11.36 4.47
N VAL A 279 34.45 -10.24 3.83
CA VAL A 279 33.44 -9.42 3.18
C VAL A 279 33.57 -9.60 1.68
N ALA A 280 32.51 -10.07 1.04
CA ALA A 280 32.39 -10.02 -0.41
C ALA A 280 31.80 -8.67 -0.83
N LEU A 281 32.55 -7.92 -1.62
CA LEU A 281 32.07 -6.73 -2.30
C LEU A 281 31.65 -7.15 -3.71
N ALA A 282 30.34 -7.12 -3.98
CA ALA A 282 29.82 -7.29 -5.31
C ALA A 282 30.15 -6.03 -6.12
N LEU A 283 31.19 -6.11 -6.95
CA LEU A 283 31.50 -5.12 -7.98
C LEU A 283 30.92 -5.64 -9.32
N PRO A 284 30.55 -4.76 -10.26
CA PRO A 284 29.92 -5.15 -11.53
C PRO A 284 30.68 -6.19 -12.37
N SER A 285 31.96 -6.41 -12.10
CA SER A 285 32.84 -7.25 -12.91
C SER A 285 33.71 -8.26 -12.13
N ARG A 286 33.78 -8.19 -10.78
CA ARG A 286 34.49 -9.16 -9.91
C ARG A 286 33.94 -9.16 -8.49
N ILE A 287 34.03 -10.30 -7.79
CA ILE A 287 33.79 -10.37 -6.34
C ILE A 287 35.13 -10.18 -5.62
N ALA A 288 35.29 -9.07 -4.91
CA ALA A 288 36.47 -8.85 -4.07
C ALA A 288 36.20 -9.38 -2.65
N LEU A 289 37.05 -10.30 -2.18
CA LEU A 289 36.99 -10.83 -0.81
C LEU A 289 37.97 -10.08 0.09
N VAL A 290 37.45 -9.33 1.05
CA VAL A 290 38.24 -8.53 1.98
C VAL A 290 38.27 -9.21 3.35
N PRO A 291 39.46 -9.60 3.86
CA PRO A 291 39.57 -10.21 5.19
C PRO A 291 39.45 -9.16 6.30
N LEU A 292 38.62 -9.47 7.31
CA LEU A 292 38.42 -8.64 8.49
C LEU A 292 39.03 -9.31 9.73
N SER A 293 39.53 -8.47 10.64
CA SER A 293 39.84 -8.92 11.99
C SER A 293 38.56 -9.26 12.77
N PRO A 294 38.64 -10.02 13.87
CA PRO A 294 37.45 -10.38 14.65
C PRO A 294 36.65 -9.16 15.14
N GLN A 295 37.35 -8.11 15.60
CA GLN A 295 36.72 -6.86 16.04
C GLN A 295 36.09 -6.07 14.88
N GLU A 296 36.74 -6.07 13.70
CA GLU A 296 36.23 -5.44 12.49
C GLU A 296 34.95 -6.12 12.00
N ALA A 297 34.93 -7.46 11.94
CA ALA A 297 33.76 -8.24 11.55
C ALA A 297 32.58 -8.02 12.50
N ALA A 298 32.83 -8.04 13.82
CA ALA A 298 31.81 -7.78 14.82
C ALA A 298 31.26 -6.34 14.75
N THR A 299 32.13 -5.35 14.57
CA THR A 299 31.73 -3.94 14.39
C THR A 299 30.91 -3.75 13.11
N LEU A 300 31.34 -4.37 12.00
CA LEU A 300 30.61 -4.31 10.74
C LEU A 300 29.24 -4.98 10.85
N ARG A 301 29.15 -6.13 11.52
CA ARG A 301 27.87 -6.81 11.78
C ARG A 301 26.87 -5.90 12.49
N VAL A 302 27.29 -5.17 13.53
CA VAL A 302 26.45 -4.21 14.23
C VAL A 302 25.96 -3.10 13.29
N LEU A 303 26.82 -2.60 12.39
CA LEU A 303 26.44 -1.59 11.39
C LEU A 303 25.47 -2.16 10.33
N ILE A 304 25.61 -3.44 9.95
CA ILE A 304 24.68 -4.15 9.05
C ILE A 304 23.31 -4.27 9.71
N GLU A 305 23.27 -4.71 10.97
CA GLU A 305 22.04 -4.89 11.74
C GLU A 305 21.31 -3.56 11.99
N ALA A 306 22.05 -2.46 12.11
CA ALA A 306 21.49 -1.11 12.23
C ALA A 306 20.84 -0.57 10.94
N ARG A 307 20.99 -1.27 9.79
CA ARG A 307 20.32 -0.94 8.52
C ARG A 307 20.45 0.54 8.13
N GLY A 308 21.67 1.08 8.26
CA GLY A 308 21.99 2.44 7.85
C GLY A 308 21.53 3.53 8.82
N ILE A 309 21.00 3.17 9.99
CA ILE A 309 20.83 4.10 11.11
C ILE A 309 22.23 4.52 11.61
N PRO A 310 22.51 5.83 11.75
CA PRO A 310 23.75 6.32 12.34
C PRO A 310 23.89 5.85 13.79
N LEU A 311 24.95 5.11 14.07
CA LEU A 311 25.32 4.66 15.41
C LEU A 311 26.51 5.46 15.93
N ASN A 312 26.42 5.92 17.19
CA ASN A 312 27.55 6.52 17.88
C ASN A 312 28.47 5.42 18.48
N GLY A 313 29.65 5.81 18.99
CA GLY A 313 30.61 4.85 19.55
C GLY A 313 30.09 4.05 20.74
N ARG A 314 29.19 4.61 21.55
CA ARG A 314 28.57 3.90 22.68
C ARG A 314 27.58 2.85 22.18
N ASP A 315 26.77 3.19 21.18
CA ASP A 315 25.78 2.27 20.60
C ASP A 315 26.48 1.07 19.97
N VAL A 316 27.51 1.32 19.15
CA VAL A 316 28.28 0.24 18.52
C VAL A 316 28.96 -0.63 19.57
N PHE A 317 29.60 -0.02 20.57
CA PHE A 317 30.26 -0.75 21.66
C PHE A 317 29.29 -1.64 22.44
N ALA A 318 28.11 -1.12 22.79
CA ALA A 318 27.10 -1.83 23.56
C ALA A 318 26.57 -3.07 22.81
N HIS A 319 26.34 -2.94 21.51
CA HIS A 319 25.79 -4.02 20.67
C HIS A 319 26.87 -4.97 20.13
N THR A 320 28.16 -4.66 20.31
CA THR A 320 29.24 -5.57 19.93
C THR A 320 29.36 -6.70 20.98
N PRO A 321 29.43 -7.99 20.56
CA PRO A 321 29.63 -9.12 21.45
C PRO A 321 30.86 -8.94 22.35
N THR A 322 30.73 -9.27 23.64
CA THR A 322 31.75 -8.99 24.67
C THR A 322 33.14 -9.51 24.31
N ILE A 323 33.23 -10.71 23.72
CA ILE A 323 34.50 -11.36 23.33
C ILE A 323 35.25 -10.56 22.24
N MET A 324 34.50 -9.89 21.36
CA MET A 324 35.03 -9.15 20.20
C MET A 324 34.93 -7.63 20.40
N ARG A 325 34.59 -7.18 21.61
CA ARG A 325 34.29 -5.78 21.88
C ARG A 325 35.57 -4.93 21.84
N PRO A 326 35.54 -3.75 21.21
CA PRO A 326 36.63 -2.80 21.31
C PRO A 326 36.90 -2.44 22.77
N LYS A 327 38.13 -2.02 23.11
CA LYS A 327 38.53 -1.72 24.50
C LYS A 327 37.70 -0.61 25.17
N SER A 328 37.13 0.29 24.37
CA SER A 328 36.27 1.38 24.85
C SER A 328 35.35 1.89 23.74
N PRO A 329 34.28 2.65 24.07
CA PRO A 329 33.45 3.32 23.07
C PRO A 329 34.22 4.25 22.14
N LEU A 330 35.31 4.86 22.62
CA LEU A 330 36.17 5.74 21.81
C LEU A 330 36.99 4.93 20.79
N ALA A 331 37.45 3.73 21.18
CA ALA A 331 38.22 2.85 20.31
C ALA A 331 37.43 2.33 19.09
N VAL A 332 36.10 2.40 19.13
CA VAL A 332 35.23 2.10 17.98
C VAL A 332 35.62 2.95 16.76
N SER A 333 35.94 4.24 16.97
CA SER A 333 36.32 5.15 15.88
C SER A 333 37.54 4.65 15.08
N THR A 334 38.52 4.06 15.77
CA THR A 334 39.71 3.46 15.18
C THR A 334 39.35 2.22 14.36
N VAL A 335 38.48 1.36 14.89
CA VAL A 335 38.02 0.15 14.17
C VAL A 335 37.22 0.53 12.91
N VAL A 336 36.31 1.50 13.03
CA VAL A 336 35.54 2.01 11.88
C VAL A 336 36.45 2.67 10.84
N SER A 337 37.50 3.39 11.26
CA SER A 337 38.47 3.99 10.34
C SER A 337 39.25 2.93 9.56
N ARG A 338 39.61 1.80 10.19
CA ARG A 338 40.24 0.66 9.50
C ARG A 338 39.26 -0.01 8.54
N LEU A 339 38.01 -0.24 8.95
CA LEU A 339 36.96 -0.75 8.07
C LEU A 339 36.78 0.13 6.84
N ARG A 340 36.72 1.46 7.00
CA ARG A 340 36.63 2.41 5.89
C ARG A 340 37.82 2.35 4.94
N ARG A 341 39.03 2.13 5.47
CA ARG A 341 40.24 1.96 4.64
C ARG A 341 40.20 0.66 3.83
N LYS A 342 39.67 -0.41 4.41
CA LYS A 342 39.60 -1.74 3.78
C LYS A 342 38.46 -1.86 2.77
N LEU A 343 37.29 -1.35 3.12
CA LEU A 343 36.06 -1.53 2.34
C LEU A 343 35.82 -0.35 1.40
N GLY A 344 36.35 0.83 1.71
CA GLY A 344 36.09 2.07 0.98
C GLY A 344 35.22 3.04 1.78
N SER A 345 35.47 4.34 1.62
CA SER A 345 34.75 5.41 2.31
C SER A 345 33.28 5.54 1.89
N ASP A 346 32.93 5.04 0.71
CA ASP A 346 31.56 5.11 0.18
C ASP A 346 30.63 4.09 0.84
N HIS A 347 31.19 3.00 1.36
CA HIS A 347 30.43 1.93 2.00
C HIS A 347 30.10 2.23 3.46
N ILE A 348 30.99 2.91 4.18
CA ILE A 348 30.74 3.36 5.56
C ILE A 348 30.85 4.88 5.63
N ARG A 349 29.69 5.50 5.81
CA ARG A 349 29.54 6.95 5.89
C ARG A 349 29.68 7.45 7.32
N THR A 350 30.07 8.72 7.41
CA THR A 350 30.36 9.39 8.68
C THR A 350 29.58 10.69 8.76
N GLY A 351 29.10 11.04 9.94
CA GLY A 351 28.41 12.30 10.18
C GLY A 351 28.35 12.64 11.65
N ARG A 352 27.72 13.78 11.97
CA ARG A 352 27.63 14.30 13.35
C ARG A 352 26.99 13.32 14.35
N ARG A 353 26.13 12.42 13.87
CA ARG A 353 25.43 11.42 14.70
C ARG A 353 26.15 10.07 14.79
N GLY A 354 27.30 9.91 14.13
CA GLY A 354 28.08 8.67 14.14
C GLY A 354 28.29 8.06 12.75
N TRP A 355 28.28 6.73 12.68
CA TRP A 355 28.61 5.96 11.48
C TRP A 355 27.45 5.11 11.01
N TRP A 356 27.32 4.93 9.69
CA TRP A 356 26.30 4.06 9.10
C TRP A 356 26.76 3.51 7.75
N LEU A 357 26.08 2.47 7.28
CA LEU A 357 26.34 1.90 5.97
C LEU A 357 25.68 2.74 4.86
N GLY A 358 26.46 3.08 3.83
CA GLY A 358 26.00 3.75 2.62
C GLY A 358 25.59 2.80 1.50
N THR A 359 25.89 1.51 1.65
CA THR A 359 25.60 0.45 0.67
C THR A 359 24.79 -0.66 1.33
N PRO A 360 23.79 -1.24 0.65
CA PRO A 360 23.09 -2.43 1.14
C PRO A 360 24.08 -3.51 1.57
N ALA A 361 23.84 -4.11 2.72
CA ALA A 361 24.73 -5.12 3.27
C ALA A 361 23.93 -6.17 4.03
N ARG A 362 24.43 -7.40 4.05
CA ARG A 362 23.84 -8.51 4.82
C ARG A 362 24.90 -9.40 5.43
N VAL A 363 24.55 -10.02 6.55
CA VAL A 363 25.31 -11.13 7.12
C VAL A 363 24.82 -12.39 6.43
N VAL A 364 25.71 -13.14 5.79
CA VAL A 364 25.40 -14.43 5.17
C VAL A 364 25.60 -15.50 6.25
N GLY A 365 24.55 -16.25 6.57
CA GLY A 365 24.68 -17.40 7.47
C GLY A 365 25.44 -18.56 6.79
N PRO A 366 25.95 -19.54 7.54
CA PRO A 366 26.34 -20.80 6.94
C PRO A 366 25.13 -21.36 6.19
N ILE A 367 25.31 -21.66 4.90
CA ILE A 367 24.42 -22.58 4.21
C ILE A 367 24.72 -23.93 4.86
N TYR A 368 23.84 -24.37 5.76
CA TYR A 368 23.79 -25.77 6.18
C TYR A 368 22.95 -26.55 5.19
#